data_AF-A0A524NKA0-F1
#
_entry.id   AF-A0A524NKA0-F1
#
_cell.length_a   1.000
_cell.length_b   1.000
_cell.length_c   1.000
_cell.angle_alpha   90.00
_cell.angle_beta   90.00
_cell.angle_gamma   90.00
#
_symmetry.space_group_name_H-M   'P 1'
#
loop_
_entity.id
_entity.type
_entity.pdbx_description
1 polymer ?
#
loop_
_entity_poly.entity_id
_entity_poly.type
_entity_poly.pdbx_seq_one_letter_code
_entity_poly.pdbx_strand_id
1 'polypeptide(L)'
;MSAPLTLSADFRKIVEARMNQVLRGIEETFNAIIEKQKITPTELKDELESLQESFNLLFQKWSLEILYTLMLKDAIGFGGIKKILGVNSRTLSDKLKMLQTHGYTKRNIIDGPPLRVEYSLTSKGRNTVLLALPLLYYSSSA
;
A
#
# COMPACT_ATOMS: atom_id res chain seq x y z
N MET A 1 -18.68 10.78 19.19
CA MET A 1 -17.83 11.51 18.24
C MET A 1 -16.41 11.03 18.45
N SER A 2 -15.88 10.20 17.55
CA SER A 2 -14.49 9.73 17.61
C SER A 2 -13.57 10.93 17.36
N ALA A 3 -12.71 11.24 18.33
CA ALA A 3 -11.73 12.31 18.19
C ALA A 3 -10.94 12.14 16.87
N PRO A 4 -10.62 13.22 16.15
CA PRO A 4 -9.65 13.13 15.07
C PRO A 4 -8.35 12.55 15.66
N LEU A 5 -7.64 11.72 14.91
CA LEU A 5 -6.28 11.31 15.25
C LEU A 5 -5.39 12.57 15.32
N THR A 6 -5.42 13.30 16.42
CA THR A 6 -4.57 14.46 16.67
C THR A 6 -3.18 13.93 16.98
N LEU A 7 -2.35 13.80 15.94
CA LEU A 7 -0.90 13.66 16.09
C LEU A 7 -0.41 14.82 16.97
N SER A 8 0.23 14.53 18.11
CA SER A 8 0.90 15.56 18.89
C SER A 8 1.96 16.27 18.03
N ALA A 9 2.24 17.54 18.30
CA ALA A 9 3.23 18.32 17.54
C ALA A 9 4.61 17.64 17.49
N ASP A 10 4.98 16.94 18.58
CA ASP A 10 6.24 16.18 18.66
C ASP A 10 6.24 14.95 17.77
N PHE A 11 5.12 14.23 17.69
CA PHE A 11 5.00 13.07 16.81
C PHE A 11 5.07 13.48 15.33
N ARG A 12 4.46 14.62 14.95
CA ARG A 12 4.58 15.18 13.60
C ARG A 12 6.02 15.54 13.25
N LYS A 13 6.76 16.22 14.15
CA LYS A 13 8.18 16.53 13.96
C LYS A 13 9.04 15.28 13.77
N ILE A 14 8.78 14.21 14.54
CA ILE A 14 9.50 12.94 14.41
C ILE A 14 9.24 12.30 13.04
N VAL A 15 8.00 12.32 12.57
CA VAL A 15 7.63 11.79 11.25
C VAL A 15 8.32 12.59 10.14
N GLU A 16 8.24 13.92 10.18
CA GLU A 16 8.88 14.81 9.19
C GLU A 16 10.41 14.62 9.13
N ALA A 17 11.08 14.53 10.29
CA ALA A 17 12.52 14.28 10.34
C ALA A 17 12.91 12.94 9.71
N ARG A 18 12.14 11.87 9.98
CA ARG A 18 12.37 10.55 9.37
C ARG A 18 12.15 10.58 7.86
N MET A 19 11.11 11.27 7.40
CA MET A 19 10.83 11.41 5.97
C MET A 19 11.97 12.13 5.24
N ASN A 20 12.48 13.22 5.80
CA ASN A 20 13.62 13.93 5.21
C ASN A 20 14.86 13.04 5.09
N GLN A 21 15.13 12.22 6.11
CA GLN A 21 16.23 11.25 6.06
C GLN A 21 16.02 10.18 4.98
N VAL A 22 14.79 9.66 4.85
CA VAL A 22 14.44 8.68 3.80
C VAL A 22 14.61 9.28 2.41
N LEU A 23 14.08 10.48 2.17
CA LEU A 23 14.19 11.17 0.88
C LEU A 23 15.65 11.39 0.49
N ARG A 24 16.48 11.89 1.42
CA ARG A 24 17.91 12.08 1.18
C ARG A 24 18.61 10.77 0.80
N GLY A 25 18.35 9.68 1.53
CA GLY A 25 18.96 8.38 1.21
C GLY A 25 18.52 7.81 -0.14
N ILE A 26 17.25 8.02 -0.52
CA ILE A 26 16.74 7.64 -1.85
C ILE A 26 17.42 8.47 -2.94
N GLU A 27 17.55 9.78 -2.75
CA GLU A 27 18.21 10.68 -3.70
C GLU A 27 19.69 10.35 -3.88
N GLU A 28 20.42 10.09 -2.80
CA GLU A 28 21.82 9.64 -2.85
C GLU A 28 21.96 8.32 -3.63
N THR A 29 21.05 7.36 -3.40
CA THR A 29 21.03 6.08 -4.11
C THR A 29 20.71 6.26 -5.59
N PHE A 30 19.71 7.10 -5.89
CA PHE A 30 19.29 7.41 -7.25
C PHE A 30 20.44 8.06 -8.03
N ASN A 31 21.06 9.09 -7.46
CA ASN A 31 22.19 9.78 -8.09
C ASN A 31 23.38 8.83 -8.29
N ALA A 32 23.71 7.98 -7.31
CA ALA A 32 24.79 7.01 -7.46
C ALA A 32 24.58 6.02 -8.63
N ILE A 33 23.33 5.68 -8.95
CA ILE A 33 22.97 4.75 -10.02
C ILE A 33 22.83 5.48 -11.37
N ILE A 34 22.16 6.64 -11.38
CA ILE A 34 21.69 7.33 -12.58
C ILE A 34 22.74 8.31 -13.12
N GLU A 35 23.54 8.95 -12.27
CA GLU A 35 24.49 10.00 -12.69
C GLU A 35 25.61 9.47 -13.61
N LYS A 36 25.80 8.14 -13.65
CA LYS A 36 26.75 7.47 -14.55
C LYS A 36 26.14 7.01 -15.88
N GLN A 37 24.82 7.09 -16.07
CA GLN A 37 24.13 6.58 -17.25
C GLN A 37 23.17 7.61 -17.85
N LYS A 38 23.43 8.04 -19.09
CA LYS A 38 22.41 8.72 -19.89
C LYS A 38 21.38 7.69 -20.33
N ILE A 39 20.29 7.55 -19.57
CA ILE A 39 19.20 6.65 -19.94
C ILE A 39 18.70 7.03 -21.33
N THR A 40 18.73 6.07 -22.25
CA THR A 40 18.15 6.22 -23.58
C THR A 40 16.63 6.06 -23.53
N PRO A 41 15.88 6.62 -24.49
CA PRO A 41 14.43 6.44 -24.55
C PRO A 41 13.97 4.98 -24.55
N THR A 42 14.77 4.07 -25.13
CA THR A 42 14.48 2.63 -25.17
C THR A 42 14.64 1.99 -23.79
N GLU A 43 15.74 2.26 -23.08
CA GLU A 43 15.96 1.72 -21.72
C GLU A 43 14.90 2.22 -20.74
N LEU A 44 14.49 3.50 -20.85
CA LEU A 44 13.38 4.03 -20.04
C LEU A 44 12.07 3.29 -20.32
N LYS A 45 11.80 2.97 -21.59
CA LYS A 45 10.60 2.24 -21.97
C LYS A 45 10.60 0.83 -21.39
N ASP A 46 11.72 0.12 -21.49
CA ASP A 46 11.86 -1.25 -20.96
C ASP A 46 11.69 -1.27 -19.43
N GLU A 47 12.25 -0.29 -18.73
CA GLU A 47 12.06 -0.12 -17.28
C GLU A 47 10.58 0.11 -16.94
N LEU A 48 9.89 1.00 -17.66
CA LEU A 48 8.47 1.28 -17.45
C LEU A 48 7.59 0.04 -17.72
N GLU A 49 7.90 -0.73 -18.76
CA GLU A 49 7.21 -1.99 -19.06
C GLU A 49 7.40 -3.00 -17.92
N SER A 50 8.61 -3.09 -17.35
CA SER A 50 8.88 -3.97 -16.19
C SER A 50 8.09 -3.57 -14.94
N LEU A 51 7.83 -2.27 -14.75
CA LEU A 51 7.10 -1.73 -13.61
C LEU A 51 5.58 -1.62 -13.84
N GLN A 52 5.11 -1.83 -15.08
CA GLN A 52 3.72 -1.58 -15.48
C GLN A 52 2.70 -2.37 -14.65
N GLU A 53 3.00 -3.62 -14.32
CA GLU A 53 2.13 -4.45 -13.47
C GLU A 53 2.00 -3.86 -12.06
N SER A 54 3.11 -3.38 -11.48
CA SER A 54 3.10 -2.72 -10.18
C SER A 54 2.32 -1.41 -10.22
N PHE A 55 2.47 -0.62 -11.29
CA PHE A 55 1.71 0.60 -11.49
C PHE A 55 0.20 0.33 -11.55
N ASN A 56 -0.20 -0.62 -12.39
CA ASN A 56 -1.60 -1.02 -12.57
C ASN A 56 -2.20 -1.64 -11.31
N LEU A 57 -1.41 -2.32 -10.50
CA LEU A 57 -1.91 -2.95 -9.30
C LEU A 57 -2.04 -1.97 -8.15
N LEU A 58 -0.95 -1.26 -7.79
CA LEU A 58 -0.87 -0.49 -6.55
C LEU A 58 -1.57 0.86 -6.65
N PHE A 59 -1.47 1.54 -7.79
CA PHE A 59 -1.97 2.91 -7.93
C PHE A 59 -3.39 2.97 -8.48
N GLN A 60 -4.04 1.82 -8.72
CA GLN A 60 -5.47 1.79 -8.99
C GLN A 60 -6.28 1.99 -7.71
N LYS A 61 -7.45 2.63 -7.87
CA LYS A 61 -8.42 2.84 -6.79
C LYS A 61 -8.69 1.55 -6.01
N TRP A 62 -8.85 1.70 -4.69
CA TRP A 62 -9.08 0.64 -3.70
C TRP A 62 -7.88 -0.23 -3.34
N SER A 63 -6.82 -0.34 -4.15
CA SER A 63 -5.73 -1.27 -3.87
C SER A 63 -5.01 -0.93 -2.55
N LEU A 64 -4.45 0.27 -2.43
CA LEU A 64 -3.78 0.70 -1.19
C LEU A 64 -4.76 0.85 -0.03
N GLU A 65 -6.01 1.25 -0.29
CA GLU A 65 -7.04 1.38 0.74
C GLU A 65 -7.41 0.02 1.36
N ILE A 66 -7.51 -1.03 0.55
CA ILE A 66 -7.71 -2.42 1.01
C ILE A 66 -6.51 -2.84 1.84
N LEU A 67 -5.28 -2.66 1.35
CA LEU A 67 -4.08 -3.06 2.08
C LEU A 67 -3.94 -2.32 3.42
N TYR A 68 -4.21 -1.02 3.44
CA TYR A 68 -4.19 -0.21 4.65
C TYR A 68 -5.28 -0.64 5.65
N THR A 69 -6.48 -0.94 5.16
CA THR A 69 -7.56 -1.50 6.00
C THR A 69 -7.14 -2.81 6.66
N LEU A 70 -6.52 -3.71 5.90
CA LEU A 70 -6.01 -4.99 6.40
C LEU A 70 -4.84 -4.82 7.38
N MET A 71 -4.01 -3.79 7.21
CA MET A 71 -2.96 -3.44 8.17
C MET A 71 -3.53 -3.00 9.51
N LEU A 72 -4.63 -2.24 9.52
CA LEU A 72 -5.23 -1.71 10.75
C LEU A 72 -6.18 -2.68 11.46
N LYS A 73 -6.71 -3.68 10.73
CA LYS A 73 -7.68 -4.65 11.26
C LYS A 73 -7.08 -6.06 11.46
N ASP A 74 -5.81 -6.26 11.11
CA ASP A 74 -5.06 -7.52 11.11
C ASP A 74 -5.67 -8.66 10.25
N ALA A 75 -6.93 -9.01 10.50
CA ALA A 75 -7.74 -9.92 9.69
C ALA A 75 -9.22 -9.48 9.69
N ILE A 76 -9.86 -9.48 8.52
CA ILE A 76 -11.29 -9.10 8.41
C ILE A 76 -11.96 -9.78 7.22
N GLY A 77 -13.24 -10.12 7.39
CA GLY A 77 -14.07 -10.72 6.34
C GLY A 77 -14.49 -9.73 5.25
N PHE A 78 -14.89 -10.28 4.10
CA PHE A 78 -15.27 -9.51 2.90
C PHE A 78 -16.29 -8.40 3.18
N GLY A 79 -17.36 -8.72 3.93
CA GLY A 79 -18.42 -7.76 4.26
C GLY A 79 -17.92 -6.57 5.10
N GLY A 80 -16.93 -6.80 5.95
CA GLY A 80 -16.30 -5.76 6.75
C GLY A 80 -15.50 -4.79 5.87
N ILE A 81 -14.66 -5.31 5.00
CA ILE A 81 -13.88 -4.50 4.04
C ILE A 81 -14.83 -3.69 3.14
N LYS A 82 -15.87 -4.34 2.61
CA LYS A 82 -16.90 -3.71 1.78
C LYS A 82 -17.56 -2.53 2.48
N LYS A 83 -17.97 -2.72 3.74
CA LYS A 83 -18.65 -1.68 4.53
C LYS A 83 -17.73 -0.50 4.82
N ILE A 84 -16.47 -0.76 5.16
CA ILE A 84 -15.47 0.28 5.49
C ILE A 84 -15.16 1.14 4.26
N LEU A 85 -14.95 0.50 3.10
CA LEU A 85 -14.52 1.21 1.89
C LEU A 85 -15.69 1.71 1.03
N GLY A 86 -16.92 1.25 1.27
CA GLY A 86 -18.09 1.60 0.43
C GLY A 86 -17.99 1.07 -1.01
N VAL A 87 -17.07 0.13 -1.27
CA VAL A 87 -16.86 -0.49 -2.58
C VAL A 87 -17.96 -1.51 -2.89
N ASN A 88 -18.33 -1.67 -4.16
CA ASN A 88 -19.29 -2.70 -4.57
C ASN A 88 -18.67 -4.12 -4.52
N SER A 89 -19.51 -5.16 -4.46
CA SER A 89 -19.03 -6.54 -4.29
C SER A 89 -18.18 -7.03 -5.46
N ARG A 90 -18.49 -6.64 -6.69
CA ARG A 90 -17.75 -7.07 -7.88
C ARG A 90 -16.33 -6.52 -7.84
N THR A 91 -16.21 -5.20 -7.72
CA THR A 91 -14.92 -4.51 -7.64
C THR A 91 -14.07 -5.00 -6.47
N LEU A 92 -14.65 -5.20 -5.28
CA LEU A 92 -13.88 -5.72 -4.14
C LEU A 92 -13.37 -7.14 -4.39
N SER A 93 -14.19 -8.01 -4.99
CA SER A 93 -13.78 -9.38 -5.31
C SER A 93 -12.62 -9.39 -6.30
N ASP A 94 -12.71 -8.58 -7.36
CA ASP A 94 -11.66 -8.47 -8.37
C ASP A 94 -10.35 -7.95 -7.76
N LYS A 95 -10.44 -6.91 -6.92
CA LYS A 95 -9.27 -6.35 -6.22
C LYS A 95 -8.63 -7.31 -5.24
N LEU A 96 -9.42 -8.00 -4.42
CA LEU A 96 -8.90 -9.01 -3.48
C LEU A 96 -8.25 -10.18 -4.22
N LYS A 97 -8.85 -10.64 -5.33
CA LYS A 97 -8.26 -11.68 -6.18
C LYS A 97 -6.93 -11.21 -6.76
N MET A 98 -6.88 -10.02 -7.34
CA MET A 98 -5.64 -9.44 -7.89
C MET A 98 -4.55 -9.31 -6.81
N LEU A 99 -4.88 -8.72 -5.67
CA LEU A 99 -3.94 -8.57 -4.55
C LEU A 99 -3.44 -9.92 -4.01
N GLN A 100 -4.31 -10.94 -3.99
CA GLN A 100 -3.93 -12.28 -3.58
C GLN A 100 -3.01 -12.94 -4.61
N THR A 101 -3.33 -12.86 -5.91
CA THR A 101 -2.50 -13.42 -6.99
C THR A 101 -1.08 -12.86 -6.97
N HIS A 102 -0.91 -11.57 -6.67
CA HIS A 102 0.40 -10.93 -6.61
C HIS A 102 1.07 -11.00 -5.22
N GLY A 103 0.46 -11.76 -4.30
CA GLY A 103 1.02 -12.09 -3.00
C GLY A 103 0.99 -10.96 -1.98
N TYR A 104 0.10 -9.98 -2.09
CA TYR A 104 -0.08 -8.92 -1.09
C TYR A 104 -1.02 -9.33 0.04
N THR A 105 -2.03 -10.13 -0.28
CA THR A 105 -3.02 -10.60 0.69
C THR A 105 -3.09 -12.13 0.69
N LYS A 106 -3.56 -12.69 1.80
CA LYS A 106 -3.90 -14.11 1.93
C LYS A 106 -5.33 -14.24 2.43
N ARG A 107 -6.02 -15.27 1.91
CA ARG A 107 -7.38 -15.64 2.28
C ARG A 107 -7.31 -16.85 3.20
N ASN A 108 -7.79 -16.67 4.43
CA ASN A 108 -7.85 -17.73 5.43
C ASN A 108 -9.30 -18.21 5.56
N ILE A 109 -9.47 -19.53 5.64
CA ILE A 109 -10.75 -20.15 6.01
C ILE A 109 -10.66 -20.45 7.50
N ILE A 110 -11.62 -19.94 8.26
CA ILE A 110 -11.74 -20.19 9.69
C ILE A 110 -12.83 -21.24 9.87
N ASP A 111 -12.40 -22.45 10.20
CA ASP A 111 -13.29 -23.59 10.44
C ASP A 111 -14.09 -23.41 11.73
N GLY A 112 -15.31 -23.96 11.74
CA GLY A 112 -16.23 -23.93 12.86
C GLY A 112 -17.63 -23.45 12.46
N PRO A 113 -18.61 -23.48 13.38
CA PRO A 113 -19.93 -22.91 13.14
C PRO A 113 -19.99 -21.44 13.61
N PRO A 114 -20.18 -20.45 12.72
CA PRO A 114 -20.28 -20.56 11.27
C PRO A 114 -18.92 -20.55 10.58
N LEU A 115 -18.83 -21.17 9.40
CA LEU A 115 -17.65 -21.14 8.53
C LEU A 115 -17.40 -19.70 8.08
N ARG A 116 -16.21 -19.16 8.30
CA ARG A 116 -15.87 -17.78 7.96
C ARG A 116 -14.66 -17.70 7.06
N VAL A 117 -14.60 -16.61 6.30
CA VAL A 117 -13.50 -16.28 5.41
C VAL A 117 -12.97 -14.92 5.80
N GLU A 118 -11.67 -14.85 6.03
CA GLU A 118 -10.97 -13.63 6.39
C GLU A 118 -9.80 -13.38 5.46
N TYR A 119 -9.48 -12.11 5.28
CA TYR A 119 -8.33 -11.65 4.52
C TYR A 119 -7.35 -11.01 5.48
N SER A 120 -6.06 -11.21 5.22
CA SER A 120 -4.95 -10.58 5.97
C SER A 120 -3.80 -10.27 5.03
N LEU A 121 -2.87 -9.42 5.46
CA LEU A 121 -1.67 -9.11 4.68
C LEU A 121 -0.67 -10.27 4.71
N THR A 122 0.08 -10.41 3.63
CA THR A 122 1.38 -11.11 3.64
C THR A 122 2.48 -10.17 4.12
N SER A 123 3.71 -10.68 4.28
CA SER A 123 4.88 -9.83 4.54
C SER A 123 5.10 -8.79 3.43
N LYS A 124 4.91 -9.18 2.16
CA LYS A 124 4.98 -8.26 1.01
C LYS A 124 3.91 -7.18 1.13
N GLY A 125 2.65 -7.56 1.38
CA GLY A 125 1.54 -6.65 1.62
C GLY A 125 1.84 -5.62 2.70
N ARG A 126 2.31 -6.09 3.86
CA ARG A 126 2.64 -5.23 5.00
C ARG A 126 3.76 -4.25 4.68
N ASN A 127 4.86 -4.73 4.07
CA ASN A 127 5.99 -3.88 3.72
C ASN A 127 5.59 -2.81 2.69
N THR A 128 4.79 -3.17 1.69
CA THR A 128 4.30 -2.22 0.68
C THR A 128 3.46 -1.11 1.31
N VAL A 129 2.56 -1.43 2.25
CA VAL A 129 1.80 -0.39 2.96
C VAL A 129 2.74 0.51 3.75
N LEU A 130 3.69 -0.06 4.51
CA LEU A 130 4.66 0.71 5.29
C LEU A 130 5.48 1.68 4.41
N LEU A 131 5.88 1.27 3.22
CA LEU A 131 6.57 2.12 2.23
C LEU A 131 5.64 3.18 1.63
N ALA A 132 4.35 2.88 1.47
CA ALA A 132 3.36 3.83 0.96
C ALA A 132 2.92 4.87 2.01
N LEU A 133 3.02 4.56 3.32
CA LEU A 133 2.57 5.48 4.37
C LEU A 133 3.20 6.88 4.27
N PRO A 134 4.54 7.03 4.22
CA PRO A 134 5.15 8.35 4.08
C PRO A 134 4.60 9.14 2.89
N LEU A 135 4.42 8.49 1.74
CA LEU A 135 3.86 9.12 0.54
C LEU A 135 2.42 9.60 0.77
N LEU A 136 1.55 8.73 1.32
CA LEU A 136 0.16 9.06 1.60
C LEU A 136 0.06 10.24 2.57
N TYR A 137 0.81 10.21 3.67
CA TYR A 137 0.84 11.30 4.65
C TYR A 137 1.44 12.58 4.09
N TYR A 138 2.51 12.50 3.30
CA TYR A 138 3.09 13.67 2.62
C TYR A 138 2.05 14.34 1.74
N SER A 139 1.36 13.56 0.90
CA SER A 139 0.37 14.06 -0.06
C SER A 139 -0.89 14.63 0.59
N SER A 140 -1.27 14.15 1.77
CA SER A 140 -2.44 14.62 2.51
C SER A 140 -2.19 15.86 3.38
N SER A 141 -0.93 16.30 3.50
CA SER A 141 -0.50 17.38 4.40
C SER A 141 -0.51 18.77 3.76
N ALA A 142 -1.18 18.95 2.62
CA ALA A 142 -1.38 20.25 1.95
C ALA A 142 -2.72 20.88 2.35
#